data_AF-A0A1M7FKZ3-F1
#
_entry.id   AF-A0A1M7FKZ3-F1
#
_cell.length_a   1.000
_cell.length_b   1.000
_cell.length_c   1.000
_cell.angle_alpha   90.00
_cell.angle_beta   90.00
_cell.angle_gamma   90.00
#
_symmetry.space_group_name_H-M   'P 1'
#
loop_
_entity.id
_entity.type
_entity.pdbx_description
1 polymer ?
#
loop_
_entity_poly.entity_id
_entity_poly.type
_entity_poly.pdbx_seq_one_letter_code
_entity_poly.pdbx_strand_id
1 'polypeptide(L)'
;MNTVEQVKQEITDAQARLKSDESALGNALATGRPTDALESRCAGLRTQLHQLDLKRDAAQQIADDKQEKADLKEARRLTKAAEQHRATILTQGEKLAALVEQMEAVAAEIGKANAIRDWQIPLSEAHRLGIDRDETKAARYSLPDFGGLGGRAKNAVGMYVGTQETMAQRGTQHLT
;
A
#
# COMPACT_ATOMS: atom_id res chain seq x y z
N MET A 1 -31.58 -14.32 -26.08
CA MET A 1 -31.52 -13.04 -26.83
C MET A 1 -31.99 -11.94 -25.88
N ASN A 2 -31.19 -10.91 -25.60
CA ASN A 2 -31.60 -9.80 -24.73
C ASN A 2 -32.62 -8.91 -25.48
N THR A 3 -33.51 -8.21 -24.78
CA THR A 3 -34.57 -7.36 -25.34
C THR A 3 -34.02 -6.34 -26.35
N VAL A 4 -32.86 -5.74 -26.07
CA VAL A 4 -32.19 -4.81 -26.99
C VAL A 4 -31.82 -5.49 -28.31
N GLU A 5 -31.25 -6.69 -28.25
CA GLU A 5 -30.85 -7.46 -29.44
C GLU A 5 -32.07 -7.91 -30.26
N GLN A 6 -33.17 -8.26 -29.58
CA GLN A 6 -34.42 -8.57 -30.25
C GLN A 6 -34.96 -7.36 -31.03
N VAL A 7 -35.01 -6.17 -30.42
CA VAL A 7 -35.49 -4.96 -31.10
C VAL A 7 -34.55 -4.54 -32.24
N LYS A 8 -33.23 -4.70 -32.09
CA LYS A 8 -32.27 -4.47 -33.19
C LYS A 8 -32.54 -5.39 -34.39
N GLN A 9 -32.85 -6.65 -34.14
CA GLN A 9 -33.20 -7.58 -35.21
C GLN A 9 -34.51 -7.17 -35.90
N GLU A 10 -35.54 -6.82 -35.13
CA GLU A 10 -36.82 -6.36 -35.69
C GLU A 10 -36.66 -5.07 -36.54
N ILE A 11 -35.80 -4.14 -36.13
CA ILE A 11 -35.45 -2.95 -36.93
C ILE A 11 -34.79 -3.37 -38.24
N THR A 12 -33.82 -4.28 -38.18
CA THR A 12 -33.09 -4.77 -39.35
C THR A 12 -34.04 -5.41 -40.36
N ASP A 13 -34.94 -6.26 -39.89
CA ASP A 13 -35.94 -6.93 -40.72
C ASP A 13 -36.93 -5.93 -41.34
N ALA A 14 -37.40 -4.94 -40.56
CA ALA A 14 -38.29 -3.89 -41.05
C ALA A 14 -37.61 -2.96 -42.06
N GLN A 15 -36.33 -2.64 -41.88
CA GLN A 15 -35.53 -1.87 -42.84
C GLN A 15 -35.35 -2.63 -44.15
N ALA A 16 -35.08 -3.93 -44.09
CA ALA A 16 -34.97 -4.78 -45.29
C ALA A 16 -36.29 -4.80 -46.08
N ARG A 17 -37.42 -4.93 -45.38
CA ARG A 17 -38.76 -4.85 -46.00
C ARG A 17 -39.03 -3.49 -46.63
N LEU A 18 -38.68 -2.39 -45.93
CA LEU A 18 -38.87 -1.04 -46.47
C LEU A 18 -38.06 -0.83 -47.74
N LYS A 19 -36.78 -1.22 -47.77
CA LYS A 19 -35.93 -1.13 -48.98
C LYS A 19 -36.50 -1.93 -50.15
N SER A 20 -37.04 -3.11 -49.88
CA SER A 20 -37.70 -3.94 -50.89
C SER A 20 -38.94 -3.24 -51.47
N ASP A 21 -39.81 -2.69 -50.60
CA ASP A 21 -41.03 -2.02 -51.02
C ASP A 21 -40.75 -0.70 -51.74
N GLU A 22 -39.72 0.05 -51.33
CA GLU A 22 -39.25 1.26 -52.02
C GLU A 22 -38.72 0.94 -53.43
N SER A 23 -37.99 -0.18 -53.58
CA SER A 23 -37.53 -0.65 -54.89
C SER A 23 -38.70 -1.05 -55.79
N ALA A 24 -39.70 -1.74 -55.24
CA ALA A 24 -40.91 -2.10 -55.97
C ALA A 24 -41.73 -0.87 -56.38
N LEU A 25 -41.81 0.14 -55.51
CA LEU A 25 -42.46 1.42 -55.80
C LEU A 25 -41.76 2.15 -56.95
N GLY A 26 -40.42 2.23 -56.93
CA GLY A 26 -39.64 2.83 -58.02
C GLY A 26 -39.89 2.15 -59.37
N ASN A 27 -39.97 0.80 -59.38
CA ASN A 27 -40.29 0.04 -60.60
C ASN A 27 -41.72 0.28 -61.08
N ALA A 28 -42.70 0.37 -60.18
CA ALA A 28 -44.09 0.65 -60.52
C ALA A 28 -44.24 2.05 -61.15
N LEU A 29 -43.58 3.06 -60.56
CA LEU A 29 -43.51 4.42 -61.11
C LEU A 29 -42.90 4.44 -62.51
N ALA A 30 -41.77 3.73 -62.72
CA ALA A 30 -41.11 3.67 -64.02
C ALA A 30 -41.94 2.97 -65.10
N THR A 31 -42.84 2.07 -64.71
CA THR A 31 -43.69 1.28 -65.63
C THR A 31 -45.12 1.80 -65.76
N GLY A 32 -45.45 2.92 -65.11
CA GLY A 32 -46.79 3.51 -65.13
C GLY A 32 -47.86 2.66 -64.45
N ARG A 33 -47.48 1.79 -63.52
CA ARG A 33 -48.41 0.95 -62.74
C ARG A 33 -48.95 1.71 -61.52
N PRO A 34 -50.16 1.39 -61.02
CA PRO A 34 -50.71 2.00 -59.80
C PRO A 34 -49.78 1.80 -58.57
N THR A 35 -49.59 2.85 -57.77
CA THR A 35 -48.63 2.88 -56.65
C THR A 35 -49.22 3.02 -55.26
N ASP A 36 -50.50 3.42 -55.12
CA ASP A 36 -51.13 3.79 -53.84
C ASP A 36 -50.92 2.78 -52.70
N ALA A 37 -51.02 1.49 -53.02
CA ALA A 37 -50.83 0.41 -52.04
C ALA A 37 -49.37 0.28 -51.58
N LEU A 38 -48.40 0.48 -52.46
CA LEU A 38 -46.97 0.44 -52.13
C LEU A 38 -46.56 1.68 -51.34
N GLU A 39 -47.09 2.85 -51.67
CA GLU A 39 -46.86 4.09 -50.92
C GLU A 39 -47.38 3.97 -49.49
N SER A 40 -48.61 3.45 -49.34
CA SER A 40 -49.22 3.21 -48.02
C SER A 40 -48.41 2.21 -47.19
N ARG A 41 -47.90 1.12 -47.81
CA ARG A 41 -47.02 0.15 -47.14
C ARG A 41 -45.70 0.76 -46.70
N CYS A 42 -45.06 1.55 -47.55
CA CYS A 42 -43.82 2.25 -47.20
C CYS A 42 -44.04 3.23 -46.03
N ALA A 43 -45.14 4.00 -46.05
CA ALA A 43 -45.48 4.91 -44.96
C ALA A 43 -45.72 4.16 -43.63
N GLY A 44 -46.44 3.04 -43.69
CA GLY A 44 -46.65 2.15 -42.54
C GLY A 44 -45.34 1.60 -41.97
N LEU A 45 -44.45 1.11 -42.83
CA LEU A 45 -43.14 0.59 -42.43
C LEU A 45 -42.24 1.69 -41.82
N ARG A 46 -42.26 2.91 -42.36
CA ARG A 46 -41.52 4.05 -41.78
C ARG A 46 -42.02 4.39 -40.38
N THR A 47 -43.34 4.36 -40.18
CA THR A 47 -43.95 4.57 -38.86
C THR A 47 -43.56 3.47 -37.88
N GLN A 48 -43.59 2.21 -38.34
CA GLN A 48 -43.17 1.07 -37.54
C GLN A 48 -41.70 1.17 -37.14
N LEU A 49 -40.81 1.54 -38.07
CA LEU A 49 -39.39 1.74 -37.80
C LEU A 49 -39.16 2.81 -36.74
N HIS A 50 -39.84 3.95 -36.85
CA HIS A 50 -39.75 5.00 -35.84
C HIS A 50 -40.16 4.52 -34.44
N GLN A 51 -41.24 3.73 -34.33
CA GLN A 51 -41.65 3.16 -33.05
C GLN A 51 -40.65 2.12 -32.51
N LEU A 52 -40.04 1.33 -33.40
CA LEU A 52 -39.01 0.37 -33.00
C LEU A 52 -37.73 1.06 -32.53
N ASP A 53 -37.31 2.16 -33.18
CA ASP A 53 -36.18 2.97 -32.73
C ASP A 53 -36.43 3.55 -31.33
N LEU A 54 -37.62 4.11 -31.07
CA LEU A 54 -37.99 4.58 -29.74
C LEU A 54 -37.95 3.45 -28.69
N LYS A 55 -38.42 2.26 -29.05
CA LYS A 55 -38.35 1.08 -28.17
C LYS A 55 -36.91 0.64 -27.91
N ARG A 56 -36.04 0.69 -28.92
CA ARG A 56 -34.62 0.37 -28.78
C ARG A 56 -33.97 1.34 -27.81
N ASP A 57 -34.20 2.63 -27.98
CA ASP A 57 -33.58 3.67 -27.16
C ASP A 57 -34.05 3.56 -25.70
N ALA A 58 -35.33 3.30 -25.47
CA ALA A 58 -35.86 3.03 -24.14
C ALA A 58 -35.26 1.75 -23.52
N ALA A 59 -35.15 0.66 -24.29
CA ALA A 59 -34.56 -0.59 -23.81
C ALA A 59 -33.06 -0.44 -23.51
N GLN A 60 -32.34 0.36 -24.31
CA GLN A 60 -30.93 0.67 -24.12
C GLN A 60 -30.74 1.49 -22.84
N GLN A 61 -31.55 2.53 -22.62
CA GLN A 61 -31.49 3.34 -21.40
C GLN A 61 -31.68 2.48 -20.15
N ILE A 62 -32.64 1.54 -20.16
CA ILE A 62 -32.87 0.63 -19.04
C ILE A 62 -31.66 -0.29 -18.81
N ALA A 63 -30.99 -0.73 -19.86
CA ALA A 63 -29.80 -1.56 -19.75
C ALA A 63 -28.63 -0.76 -19.15
N ASP A 64 -28.43 0.47 -19.60
CA ASP A 64 -27.39 1.36 -19.11
C ASP A 64 -27.60 1.73 -17.64
N ASP A 65 -28.82 2.10 -17.25
CA ASP A 65 -29.19 2.39 -15.85
C ASP A 65 -28.94 1.19 -14.93
N LYS A 66 -29.16 -0.03 -15.42
CA LYS A 66 -28.89 -1.27 -14.66
C LYS A 66 -27.39 -1.49 -14.50
N GLN A 67 -26.63 -1.26 -15.56
CA GLN A 67 -25.19 -1.39 -15.53
C GLN A 67 -24.56 -0.36 -14.58
N GLU A 68 -24.98 0.91 -14.67
CA GLU A 68 -24.52 1.97 -13.77
C GLU A 68 -24.81 1.63 -12.30
N LYS A 69 -26.01 1.11 -12.00
CA LYS A 69 -26.35 0.65 -10.64
C LYS A 69 -25.47 -0.51 -10.17
N ALA A 70 -25.13 -1.44 -11.06
CA ALA A 70 -24.22 -2.54 -10.75
C ALA A 70 -22.81 -2.02 -10.45
N ASP A 71 -22.31 -1.10 -11.27
CA ASP A 71 -21.00 -0.49 -11.12
C ASP A 71 -20.91 0.35 -9.83
N LEU A 72 -21.94 1.13 -9.52
CA LEU A 72 -22.05 1.87 -8.26
C LEU A 72 -22.07 0.95 -7.04
N LYS A 73 -22.73 -0.21 -7.14
CA LYS A 73 -22.75 -1.20 -6.06
C LYS A 73 -21.36 -1.80 -5.83
N GLU A 74 -20.64 -2.12 -6.90
CA GLU A 74 -19.28 -2.65 -6.79
C GLU A 74 -18.30 -1.59 -6.29
N ALA A 75 -18.39 -0.34 -6.77
CA ALA A 75 -17.60 0.77 -6.27
C ALA A 75 -17.77 0.96 -4.75
N ARG A 76 -19.02 0.92 -4.25
CA ARG A 76 -19.29 0.97 -2.80
C ARG A 76 -18.68 -0.21 -2.05
N ARG A 77 -18.69 -1.41 -2.63
CA ARG A 77 -18.07 -2.60 -2.03
C ARG A 77 -16.55 -2.43 -1.91
N LEU A 78 -15.93 -1.93 -2.97
CA LEU A 78 -14.48 -1.67 -3.02
C LEU A 78 -14.08 -0.57 -2.03
N THR A 79 -14.84 0.53 -1.93
CA THR A 79 -14.57 1.59 -0.94
C THR A 79 -14.62 1.04 0.48
N LYS A 80 -15.65 0.25 0.81
CA LYS A 80 -15.77 -0.38 2.13
C LYS A 80 -14.60 -1.32 2.43
N ALA A 81 -14.17 -2.11 1.45
CA ALA A 81 -13.01 -2.97 1.60
C ALA A 81 -11.72 -2.16 1.80
N ALA A 82 -11.54 -1.07 1.05
CA ALA A 82 -10.39 -0.17 1.21
C ALA A 82 -10.35 0.49 2.60
N GLU A 83 -11.50 0.90 3.14
CA GLU A 83 -11.60 1.42 4.50
C GLU A 83 -11.21 0.37 5.56
N GLN A 84 -11.67 -0.88 5.39
CA GLN A 84 -11.29 -1.99 6.27
C GLN A 84 -9.79 -2.31 6.22
N HIS A 85 -9.20 -2.30 5.02
CA HIS A 85 -7.77 -2.47 4.86
C HIS A 85 -6.99 -1.32 5.50
N ARG A 86 -7.43 -0.07 5.31
CA ARG A 86 -6.83 1.10 5.94
C ARG A 86 -6.85 1.00 7.46
N ALA A 87 -7.98 0.62 8.05
CA ALA A 87 -8.07 0.42 9.50
C ALA A 87 -7.09 -0.65 9.99
N THR A 88 -6.97 -1.77 9.25
CA THR A 88 -6.02 -2.84 9.57
C THR A 88 -4.57 -2.37 9.52
N ILE A 89 -4.19 -1.60 8.49
CA ILE A 89 -2.84 -1.03 8.35
C ILE A 89 -2.52 -0.11 9.52
N LEU A 90 -3.47 0.73 9.95
CA LEU A 90 -3.27 1.62 11.10
C LEU A 90 -3.00 0.83 12.38
N THR A 91 -3.81 -0.19 12.67
CA THR A 91 -3.61 -1.06 13.85
C THR A 91 -2.29 -1.84 13.76
N GLN A 92 -1.88 -2.28 12.56
CA GLN A 92 -0.57 -2.90 12.38
C GLN A 92 0.58 -1.91 12.60
N GLY A 93 0.43 -0.66 12.16
CA GLY A 93 1.38 0.42 12.40
C GLY A 93 1.58 0.70 13.90
N GLU A 94 0.49 0.74 14.68
CA GLU A 94 0.57 0.88 16.15
C GLU A 94 1.33 -0.29 16.80
N LYS A 95 1.09 -1.53 16.36
CA LYS A 95 1.82 -2.71 16.85
C LYS A 95 3.30 -2.66 16.50
N LEU A 96 3.64 -2.21 15.29
CA LEU A 96 5.03 -2.06 14.86
C LEU A 96 5.75 -0.97 15.67
N ALA A 97 5.09 0.15 15.96
CA ALA A 97 5.66 1.20 16.81
C ALA A 97 5.99 0.66 18.21
N ALA A 98 5.07 -0.07 18.83
CA ALA A 98 5.30 -0.72 20.12
C ALA A 98 6.45 -1.74 20.09
N LEU A 99 6.60 -2.48 18.97
CA LEU A 99 7.71 -3.42 18.80
C LEU A 99 9.05 -2.68 18.68
N VAL A 100 9.09 -1.55 17.98
CA VAL A 100 10.31 -0.72 17.88
C VAL A 100 10.73 -0.21 19.26
N GLU A 101 9.81 0.29 20.07
CA GLU A 101 10.12 0.71 21.46
C GLU A 101 10.68 -0.44 22.30
N GLN A 102 10.12 -1.65 22.18
CA GLN A 102 10.64 -2.84 22.86
C GLN A 102 12.05 -3.20 22.37
N MET A 103 12.33 -3.11 21.07
CA MET A 103 13.66 -3.37 20.52
C MET A 103 14.69 -2.36 21.00
N GLU A 104 14.33 -1.07 21.11
CA GLU A 104 15.19 -0.03 21.68
C GLU A 104 15.51 -0.31 23.15
N ALA A 105 14.53 -0.75 23.93
CA ALA A 105 14.76 -1.16 25.32
C ALA A 105 15.72 -2.37 25.42
N VAL A 106 15.54 -3.38 24.57
CA VAL A 106 16.45 -4.54 24.52
C VAL A 106 17.86 -4.12 24.10
N ALA A 107 18.01 -3.23 23.13
CA ALA A 107 19.30 -2.70 22.71
C ALA A 107 20.01 -1.95 23.85
N ALA A 108 19.26 -1.17 24.65
CA ALA A 108 19.79 -0.52 25.84
C ALA A 108 20.29 -1.52 26.89
N GLU A 109 19.55 -2.61 27.14
CA GLU A 109 19.97 -3.67 28.06
C GLU A 109 21.21 -4.42 27.56
N ILE A 110 21.29 -4.73 26.26
CA ILE A 110 22.50 -5.31 25.65
C ILE A 110 23.70 -4.36 25.82
N GLY A 111 23.49 -3.06 25.63
CA GLY A 111 24.52 -2.04 25.87
C GLY A 111 25.06 -2.08 27.30
N LYS A 112 24.17 -2.18 28.30
CA LYS A 112 24.55 -2.33 29.71
C LYS A 112 25.31 -3.63 29.97
N ALA A 113 24.83 -4.75 29.44
CA ALA A 113 25.46 -6.06 29.61
C ALA A 113 26.87 -6.12 28.98
N ASN A 114 27.04 -5.54 27.79
CA ASN A 114 28.35 -5.44 27.14
C ASN A 114 29.32 -4.56 27.95
N ALA A 115 28.85 -3.43 28.49
CA ALA A 115 29.68 -2.60 29.36
C ALA A 115 30.17 -3.39 30.58
N ILE A 116 29.29 -4.16 31.24
CA ILE A 116 29.68 -5.03 32.37
C ILE A 116 30.74 -6.06 31.95
N ARG A 117 30.54 -6.75 30.82
CA ARG A 117 31.49 -7.74 30.30
C ARG A 117 32.86 -7.12 30.01
N ASP A 118 32.87 -5.97 29.35
CA ASP A 118 34.09 -5.28 28.94
C ASP A 118 34.90 -4.78 30.17
N TRP A 119 34.26 -4.55 31.32
CA TRP A 119 34.93 -4.29 32.61
C TRP A 119 35.35 -5.57 33.35
N GLN A 120 34.65 -6.69 33.18
CA GLN A 120 35.01 -7.97 33.83
C GLN A 120 36.29 -8.59 33.26
N ILE A 121 36.55 -8.43 31.96
CA ILE A 121 37.76 -8.93 31.30
C ILE A 121 39.03 -8.37 31.99
N PRO A 122 39.24 -7.03 32.09
CA PRO A 122 40.42 -6.47 32.74
C PRO A 122 40.48 -6.77 34.25
N LEU A 123 39.35 -6.91 34.95
CA LEU A 123 39.31 -7.30 36.37
C LEU A 123 39.79 -8.75 36.59
N SER A 124 39.44 -9.66 35.69
CA SER A 124 39.89 -11.04 35.73
C SER A 124 41.38 -11.17 35.38
N GLU A 125 41.86 -10.36 34.44
CA GLU A 125 43.26 -10.31 34.03
C GLU A 125 44.15 -9.68 35.11
N ALA A 126 43.68 -8.63 35.79
CA ALA A 126 44.33 -8.04 36.96
C ALA A 126 44.44 -9.02 38.15
N HIS A 127 43.39 -9.82 38.40
CA HIS A 127 43.45 -10.89 39.41
C HIS A 127 44.44 -12.01 39.01
N ARG A 128 44.55 -12.34 37.72
CA ARG A 128 45.50 -13.34 37.22
C ARG A 128 46.95 -12.90 37.36
N LEU A 129 47.20 -11.59 37.31
CA LEU A 129 48.52 -10.97 37.47
C LEU A 129 48.90 -10.68 38.93
N GLY A 130 48.06 -11.07 39.90
CA GLY A 130 48.39 -10.95 41.33
C GLY A 130 48.38 -9.51 41.86
N ILE A 131 47.65 -8.59 41.22
CA ILE A 131 47.48 -7.22 41.72
C ILE A 131 46.55 -7.30 42.94
N ASP A 132 47.05 -6.82 44.08
CA ASP A 132 46.48 -7.07 45.40
C ASP A 132 45.05 -6.52 45.55
N ARG A 133 44.24 -7.24 46.34
CA ARG A 133 42.77 -7.13 46.39
C ARG A 133 42.25 -5.79 46.96
N ASP A 134 43.13 -4.95 47.49
CA ASP A 134 42.79 -3.69 48.14
C ASP A 134 42.87 -2.46 47.21
N GLU A 135 43.68 -2.49 46.16
CA GLU A 135 43.66 -1.42 45.13
C GLU A 135 42.43 -1.55 44.21
N THR A 136 41.94 -2.77 44.00
CA THR A 136 40.71 -3.03 43.23
C THR A 136 39.43 -2.60 43.95
N LYS A 137 39.46 -2.35 45.27
CA LYS A 137 38.31 -1.75 45.99
C LYS A 137 38.17 -0.26 45.73
N ALA A 138 39.27 0.47 45.52
CA ALA A 138 39.20 1.90 45.18
C ALA A 138 38.48 2.13 43.84
N ALA A 139 38.64 1.21 42.88
CA ALA A 139 37.88 1.22 41.62
C ALA A 139 36.40 0.81 41.77
N ARG A 140 36.01 0.10 42.85
CA ARG A 140 34.59 -0.24 43.11
C ARG A 140 33.77 0.97 43.59
N TYR A 141 34.40 2.00 44.14
CA TYR A 141 33.69 3.17 44.67
C TYR A 141 33.50 4.29 43.65
N SER A 142 34.09 4.20 42.46
CA SER A 142 33.81 5.09 41.34
C SER A 142 32.79 4.48 40.39
N LEU A 143 31.61 4.11 40.91
CA LEU A 143 30.43 3.93 40.07
C LEU A 143 29.99 5.34 39.62
N PRO A 144 30.04 5.69 38.33
CA PRO A 144 29.23 6.80 37.86
C PRO A 144 27.78 6.32 37.96
N ASP A 145 26.89 7.15 38.51
CA ASP A 145 25.45 6.96 38.43
C ASP A 145 25.08 6.48 37.02
N PHE A 146 24.50 5.27 36.93
CA PHE A 146 23.93 4.70 35.72
C PHE A 146 22.65 5.46 35.26
N GLY A 147 22.56 6.76 35.54
CA GLY A 147 21.43 7.65 35.28
C GLY A 147 21.62 8.61 34.11
N GLY A 148 22.77 8.60 33.41
CA GLY A 148 23.02 9.58 32.35
C GLY A 148 24.07 9.15 31.33
N LEU A 149 23.72 8.28 30.39
CA LEU A 149 24.56 7.99 29.23
C LEU A 149 23.84 8.27 27.90
N GLY A 150 23.20 9.44 27.85
CA GLY A 150 23.06 10.20 26.61
C GLY A 150 24.28 11.11 26.45
N GLY A 151 25.40 10.56 25.98
CA GLY A 151 26.55 11.34 25.52
C GLY A 151 27.59 11.70 26.59
N ARG A 152 28.65 10.87 26.70
CA ARG A 152 30.07 11.26 26.92
C ARG A 152 30.96 10.02 27.12
N ALA A 153 30.95 9.11 26.16
CA ALA A 153 31.92 8.01 26.10
C ALA A 153 33.27 8.43 25.47
N LYS A 154 33.82 9.60 25.83
CA LYS A 154 35.12 10.07 25.28
C LYS A 154 36.26 10.28 26.29
N ASN A 155 36.04 10.20 27.59
CA ASN A 155 37.10 10.56 28.56
C ASN A 155 37.65 9.44 29.46
N ALA A 156 37.28 8.16 29.28
CA ALA A 156 37.82 7.08 30.10
C ALA A 156 39.14 6.46 29.57
N VAL A 157 39.52 6.73 28.31
CA VAL A 157 40.78 6.19 27.72
C VAL A 157 42.00 7.05 28.11
N GLY A 158 41.80 8.31 28.50
CA GLY A 158 42.91 9.23 28.84
C GLY A 158 43.58 8.97 30.19
N MET A 159 42.94 8.24 31.12
CA MET A 159 43.50 8.05 32.47
C MET A 159 44.31 6.75 32.64
N TYR A 160 44.29 5.83 31.67
CA TYR A 160 45.13 4.62 31.68
C TYR A 160 46.45 4.79 30.90
N VAL A 161 46.58 5.81 30.04
CA VAL A 161 47.81 6.07 29.29
C VAL A 161 48.77 6.98 30.08
N GLY A 162 48.25 7.92 30.89
CA GLY A 162 49.07 8.84 31.69
C GLY A 162 49.78 8.22 32.91
N THR A 163 49.35 7.04 33.36
CA THR A 163 49.97 6.32 34.49
C THR A 163 51.08 5.35 34.06
N GLN A 164 51.14 4.94 32.78
CA GLN A 164 52.27 4.16 32.28
C GLN A 164 53.50 5.03 32.02
N GLU A 165 53.34 6.28 31.55
CA GLU A 165 54.47 7.19 31.32
C GLU A 165 55.13 7.67 32.64
N THR A 166 54.37 7.75 33.73
CA THR A 166 54.91 8.17 35.04
C THR A 166 55.64 7.06 35.80
N MET A 167 55.37 5.77 35.50
CA MET A 167 56.17 4.67 36.05
C MET A 167 57.48 4.43 35.28
N ALA A 168 57.54 4.77 33.98
CA ALA A 168 58.77 4.70 33.20
C ALA A 168 59.83 5.74 33.63
N GLN A 169 59.42 6.88 34.20
CA GLN A 169 60.34 7.95 34.66
C GLN A 169 60.85 7.80 36.10
N ARG A 170 60.26 6.93 36.93
CA ARG A 170 60.77 6.67 38.30
C ARG A 170 61.80 5.53 38.39
N GLY A 171 61.99 4.77 37.31
CA GLY A 171 62.95 3.67 37.25
C GLY A 171 64.42 4.07 36.95
N THR A 172 64.69 5.33 36.62
CA THR A 172 66.03 5.80 36.20
C THR A 172 66.74 6.71 37.20
N GLN A 173 66.18 6.97 38.39
CA GLN A 173 66.81 7.84 39.42
C GLN A 173 67.52 7.09 40.56
N HIS A 174 67.69 5.77 40.46
CA HIS A 174 68.49 4.99 41.42
C HIS A 174 69.51 4.08 40.73
N LEU A 175 70.34 4.63 39.85
CA LEU A 175 71.60 4.03 39.40
C LEU A 175 72.60 5.13 39.01
N THR A 176 73.24 5.73 40.01
CA THR A 176 74.60 6.29 39.94
C THR A 176 75.27 6.03 41.27
#